data_AF-A0A3M1CZ83-F1
#
_entry.id   AF-A0A3M1CZ83-F1
#
_cell.length_a   1.000
_cell.length_b   1.000
_cell.length_c   1.000
_cell.angle_alpha   90.00
_cell.angle_beta   90.00
_cell.angle_gamma   90.00
#
_symmetry.space_group_name_H-M   'P 1'
#
loop_
_entity.id
_entity.type
_entity.pdbx_description
1 polymer ?
#
loop_
_entity_poly.entity_id
_entity_poly.type
_entity_poly.pdbx_seq_one_letter_code
_entity_poly.pdbx_strand_id
1 'polypeptide(L)'
;MPIKLYTDPEHYRPELRTYLHPLLRPFIGKSPGFTDTERREMYGLGTNDFQIVANPRQAQVAILPMAWNFYHYHDHLHRALAFYERSRKAGLPVFSWNAGDFGVRVPELEGLIVHRCSGYRSKLPPNHRGMPVFIADPLKRWYGREEVFLREKGEKPVVGFCGQAKGTWPKYALDVLRTGWRNLRYHLHLSQDDPQSYYPSTLLRQRALEALERD
;
A
#
# COMPACT_ATOMS: atom_id res chain seq x y z
N MET A 1 4.40 -19.83 -19.81
CA MET A 1 4.08 -20.66 -18.63
C MET A 1 3.73 -19.71 -17.48
N PRO A 2 2.68 -19.97 -16.69
CA PRO A 2 2.30 -19.08 -15.59
C PRO A 2 3.36 -19.08 -14.50
N ILE A 3 3.50 -17.95 -13.81
CA ILE A 3 4.33 -17.85 -12.61
C ILE A 3 3.60 -18.54 -11.45
N LYS A 4 4.26 -19.49 -10.80
CA LYS A 4 3.68 -20.25 -9.68
C LYS A 4 3.93 -19.53 -8.36
N LEU A 5 2.86 -19.23 -7.65
CA LEU A 5 2.86 -18.49 -6.39
C LEU A 5 2.49 -19.42 -5.23
N TYR A 6 3.29 -19.43 -4.17
CA TYR A 6 2.90 -20.03 -2.89
C TYR A 6 2.30 -18.95 -1.99
N THR A 7 1.19 -19.25 -1.34
CA THR A 7 0.54 -18.35 -0.37
C THR A 7 -0.28 -19.21 0.60
N ASP A 8 -0.69 -18.62 1.71
CA ASP A 8 -1.52 -19.28 2.73
C ASP A 8 -2.91 -18.61 2.80
N PRO A 9 -3.93 -19.16 2.13
CA PRO A 9 -5.28 -18.57 2.13
C PRO A 9 -5.92 -18.49 3.51
N GLU A 10 -5.45 -19.25 4.52
CA GLU A 10 -6.02 -19.23 5.87
C GLU A 10 -5.77 -17.91 6.63
N HIS A 11 -4.86 -17.09 6.12
CA HIS A 11 -4.61 -15.74 6.63
C HIS A 11 -5.68 -14.74 6.15
N TYR A 12 -6.39 -15.06 5.05
CA TYR A 12 -7.37 -14.15 4.46
C TYR A 12 -8.60 -13.99 5.36
N ARG A 13 -9.12 -12.76 5.41
CA ARG A 13 -10.33 -12.37 6.12
C ARG A 13 -11.15 -11.47 5.20
N PRO A 14 -12.36 -11.88 4.76
CA PRO A 14 -13.19 -11.10 3.82
C PRO A 14 -13.44 -9.66 4.28
N GLU A 15 -13.73 -9.48 5.56
CA GLU A 15 -14.00 -8.20 6.22
C GLU A 15 -12.77 -7.27 6.26
N LEU A 16 -11.57 -7.83 6.10
CA LEU A 16 -10.29 -7.12 6.10
C LEU A 16 -9.58 -7.20 4.74
N ARG A 17 -10.35 -7.37 3.65
CA ARG A 17 -9.83 -7.47 2.28
C ARG A 17 -8.92 -6.30 1.86
N THR A 18 -9.07 -5.13 2.49
CA THR A 18 -8.17 -3.99 2.22
C THR A 18 -6.69 -4.34 2.43
N TYR A 19 -6.38 -5.23 3.37
CA TYR A 19 -5.03 -5.69 3.67
C TYR A 19 -4.55 -6.87 2.81
N LEU A 20 -5.40 -7.46 1.97
CA LEU A 20 -4.97 -8.53 1.05
C LEU A 20 -3.97 -7.98 0.04
N HIS A 21 -2.84 -8.67 -0.11
CA HIS A 21 -1.79 -8.33 -1.07
C HIS A 21 -2.38 -8.12 -2.47
N PRO A 22 -2.10 -7.00 -3.16
CA PRO A 22 -2.77 -6.64 -4.41
C PRO A 22 -2.70 -7.73 -5.48
N LEU A 23 -1.54 -8.40 -5.62
CA LEU A 23 -1.35 -9.52 -6.55
C LEU A 23 -2.28 -10.72 -6.28
N LEU A 24 -2.74 -10.92 -5.05
CA LEU A 24 -3.63 -12.02 -4.68
C LEU A 24 -5.12 -11.67 -4.85
N ARG A 25 -5.45 -10.39 -4.99
CA ARG A 25 -6.84 -9.91 -5.15
C ARG A 25 -7.61 -10.50 -6.33
N PRO A 26 -6.99 -10.88 -7.46
CA PRO A 26 -7.70 -11.56 -8.56
C PRO A 26 -8.06 -13.03 -8.25
N PHE A 27 -7.38 -13.65 -7.27
CA PHE A 27 -7.43 -15.10 -7.05
C PHE A 27 -8.07 -15.51 -5.71
N ILE A 28 -7.97 -14.66 -4.68
CA ILE A 28 -8.46 -14.96 -3.32
C ILE A 28 -9.73 -14.15 -3.01
N GLY A 29 -10.67 -14.78 -2.31
CA GLY A 29 -11.88 -14.10 -1.81
C GLY A 29 -12.88 -13.74 -2.89
N LYS A 30 -12.97 -14.57 -3.93
CA LYS A 30 -13.90 -14.41 -5.05
C LYS A 30 -15.15 -15.23 -4.83
N SER A 31 -16.27 -14.72 -5.34
CA SER A 31 -17.53 -15.44 -5.34
C SER A 31 -17.39 -16.77 -6.10
N PRO A 32 -18.11 -17.83 -5.69
CA PRO A 32 -18.23 -19.03 -6.49
C PRO A 32 -18.65 -18.68 -7.92
N GLY A 33 -17.94 -19.23 -8.91
CA GLY A 33 -18.20 -18.95 -10.33
C GLY A 33 -17.40 -17.81 -10.95
N PHE A 34 -16.54 -17.09 -10.20
CA PHE A 34 -15.66 -16.06 -10.77
C PHE A 34 -14.68 -16.66 -11.80
N THR A 35 -14.91 -16.36 -13.07
CA THR A 35 -14.25 -16.96 -14.23
C THR A 35 -12.88 -16.32 -14.53
N ASP A 36 -12.07 -16.99 -15.35
CA ASP A 36 -10.81 -16.39 -15.82
C ASP A 36 -11.06 -15.20 -16.76
N THR A 37 -12.14 -15.20 -17.53
CA THR A 37 -12.54 -14.08 -18.39
C THR A 37 -12.82 -12.82 -17.56
N GLU A 38 -13.67 -12.93 -16.54
CA GLU A 38 -13.96 -11.81 -15.63
C GLU A 38 -12.72 -11.33 -14.86
N ARG A 39 -11.82 -12.27 -14.51
CA ARG A 39 -10.54 -11.93 -13.88
C ARG A 39 -9.68 -11.07 -14.78
N ARG A 40 -9.54 -11.44 -16.06
CA ARG A 40 -8.77 -10.67 -17.04
C ARG A 40 -9.40 -9.31 -17.30
N GLU A 41 -10.71 -9.24 -17.42
CA GLU A 41 -11.42 -7.97 -17.64
C GLU A 41 -11.23 -7.01 -16.45
N MET A 42 -11.35 -7.51 -15.21
CA MET A 42 -11.28 -6.67 -14.02
C MET A 42 -9.85 -6.33 -13.58
N TYR A 43 -8.90 -7.25 -13.76
CA TYR A 43 -7.54 -7.12 -13.20
C TYR A 43 -6.44 -7.09 -14.26
N GLY A 44 -6.75 -7.35 -15.53
CA GLY A 44 -5.75 -7.53 -16.58
C GLY A 44 -4.90 -8.79 -16.42
N LEU A 45 -5.27 -9.70 -15.52
CA LEU A 45 -4.51 -10.91 -15.16
C LEU A 45 -5.40 -12.15 -15.19
N GLY A 46 -4.85 -13.28 -15.63
CA GLY A 46 -5.52 -14.57 -15.65
C GLY A 46 -4.68 -15.71 -15.04
N THR A 47 -5.20 -16.93 -15.13
CA THR A 47 -4.50 -18.16 -14.71
C THR A 47 -3.28 -18.49 -15.57
N ASN A 48 -3.22 -17.94 -16.79
CA ASN A 48 -2.07 -18.07 -17.69
C ASN A 48 -0.89 -17.20 -17.26
N ASP A 49 -1.13 -16.16 -16.45
CA ASP A 49 -0.09 -15.26 -15.93
C ASP A 49 0.41 -15.75 -14.56
N PHE A 50 -0.53 -16.08 -13.66
CA PHE A 50 -0.22 -16.53 -12.31
C PHE A 50 -1.07 -17.74 -11.90
N GLN A 51 -0.44 -18.65 -11.17
CA GLN A 51 -1.11 -19.82 -10.60
C GLN A 51 -0.73 -19.99 -9.13
N ILE A 52 -1.72 -20.05 -8.25
CA ILE A 52 -1.50 -20.39 -6.84
C ILE A 52 -1.29 -21.90 -6.72
N VAL A 53 -0.22 -22.31 -6.04
CA VAL A 53 0.09 -23.71 -5.75
C VAL A 53 0.14 -23.95 -4.24
N ALA A 54 -0.36 -25.11 -3.81
CA ALA A 54 -0.38 -25.47 -2.39
C ALA A 54 1.00 -25.93 -1.88
N ASN A 55 1.82 -26.52 -2.75
CA ASN A 55 3.15 -27.01 -2.38
C ASN A 55 4.20 -25.92 -2.67
N PRO A 56 4.94 -25.41 -1.65
CA PRO A 56 5.95 -24.38 -1.86
C PRO A 56 7.08 -24.85 -2.79
N ARG A 57 7.38 -26.16 -2.85
CA ARG A 57 8.42 -26.69 -3.77
C ARG A 57 8.07 -26.54 -5.25
N GLN A 58 6.81 -26.27 -5.58
CA GLN A 58 6.35 -26.03 -6.95
C GLN A 58 6.27 -24.54 -7.29
N ALA A 59 6.45 -23.66 -6.31
CA ALA A 59 6.35 -22.22 -6.49
C ALA A 59 7.70 -21.61 -6.89
N GLN A 60 7.64 -20.41 -7.44
CA GLN A 60 8.81 -19.57 -7.75
C GLN A 60 8.98 -18.46 -6.72
N VAL A 61 7.89 -18.07 -6.05
CA VAL A 61 7.88 -17.03 -5.02
C VAL A 61 6.76 -17.30 -4.02
N ALA A 62 7.01 -16.96 -2.76
CA ALA A 62 6.00 -16.95 -1.73
C ALA A 62 5.43 -15.53 -1.55
N ILE A 63 4.12 -15.38 -1.53
CA ILE A 63 3.45 -14.11 -1.27
C ILE A 63 2.82 -14.17 0.12
N LEU A 64 3.25 -13.28 1.02
CA LEU A 64 2.60 -13.11 2.31
C LEU A 64 1.18 -12.59 2.08
N PRO A 65 0.13 -13.30 2.54
CA PRO A 65 -1.25 -13.01 2.11
C PRO A 65 -1.73 -11.60 2.46
N MET A 66 -1.47 -11.15 3.69
CA MET A 66 -1.97 -9.88 4.20
C MET A 66 -0.84 -8.86 4.38
N ALA A 67 -1.19 -7.59 4.55
CA ALA A 67 -0.24 -6.52 4.83
C ALA A 67 0.36 -6.66 6.23
N TRP A 68 1.55 -6.11 6.45
CA TRP A 68 2.12 -6.02 7.80
C TRP A 68 1.21 -5.29 8.79
N ASN A 69 0.41 -4.32 8.33
CA ASN A 69 -0.59 -3.63 9.14
C ASN A 69 -1.57 -4.62 9.78
N PHE A 70 -2.05 -5.60 9.01
CA PHE A 70 -2.96 -6.62 9.52
C PHE A 70 -2.30 -7.45 10.62
N TYR A 71 -1.08 -7.90 10.40
CA TYR A 71 -0.40 -8.76 11.37
C TYR A 71 -0.08 -8.05 12.68
N HIS A 72 0.17 -6.74 12.65
CA HIS A 72 0.38 -5.94 13.85
C HIS A 72 -0.93 -5.57 14.56
N TYR A 73 -1.92 -5.07 13.83
CA TYR A 73 -3.15 -4.56 14.43
C TYR A 73 -4.08 -5.67 14.96
N HIS A 74 -3.88 -6.92 14.51
CA HIS A 74 -4.69 -8.08 14.91
C HIS A 74 -3.88 -9.15 15.64
N ASP A 75 -2.70 -8.81 16.18
CA ASP A 75 -1.84 -9.73 16.95
C ASP A 75 -1.57 -11.09 16.26
N HIS A 76 -1.24 -11.00 14.97
CA HIS A 76 -0.99 -12.16 14.11
C HIS A 76 0.44 -12.18 13.55
N LEU A 77 1.36 -11.42 14.17
CA LEU A 77 2.76 -11.36 13.75
C LEU A 77 3.40 -12.76 13.71
N HIS A 78 3.10 -13.61 14.70
CA HIS A 78 3.59 -14.99 14.75
C HIS A 78 3.19 -15.81 13.49
N ARG A 79 2.01 -15.57 12.92
CA ARG A 79 1.57 -16.25 11.67
C ARG A 79 2.38 -15.80 10.47
N ALA A 80 2.67 -14.50 10.37
CA ALA A 80 3.51 -13.96 9.30
C ALA A 80 4.94 -14.52 9.37
N LEU A 81 5.51 -14.57 10.58
CA LEU A 81 6.84 -15.15 10.80
C LEU A 81 6.85 -16.65 10.49
N ALA A 82 5.84 -17.41 10.92
CA ALA A 82 5.73 -18.83 10.59
C ALA A 82 5.61 -19.08 9.07
N PHE A 83 4.85 -18.25 8.35
CA PHE A 83 4.77 -18.31 6.89
C PHE A 83 6.11 -18.04 6.22
N TYR A 84 6.81 -17.00 6.69
CA TYR A 84 8.15 -16.64 6.20
C TYR A 84 9.13 -17.81 6.39
N GLU A 85 9.20 -18.39 7.60
CA GLU A 85 10.09 -19.51 7.91
C GLU A 85 9.82 -20.73 7.02
N ARG A 86 8.54 -21.10 6.85
CA ARG A 86 8.16 -22.20 5.93
C ARG A 86 8.62 -21.93 4.50
N SER A 87 8.44 -20.70 4.03
CA SER A 87 8.80 -20.30 2.66
C SER A 87 10.31 -20.30 2.44
N ARG A 88 11.08 -19.80 3.42
CA ARG A 88 12.56 -19.81 3.37
C ARG A 88 13.13 -21.22 3.42
N LYS A 89 12.58 -22.11 4.25
CA LYS A 89 12.96 -23.53 4.28
C LYS A 89 12.72 -24.24 2.93
N ALA A 90 11.76 -23.77 2.14
CA ALA A 90 11.52 -24.24 0.79
C ALA A 90 12.41 -23.58 -0.28
N GLY A 91 13.32 -22.66 0.12
CA GLY A 91 14.21 -21.93 -0.78
C GLY A 91 13.53 -20.81 -1.56
N LEU A 92 12.32 -20.40 -1.16
CA LEU A 92 11.58 -19.37 -1.89
C LEU A 92 11.97 -17.95 -1.46
N PRO A 93 12.06 -16.98 -2.38
CA PRO A 93 11.97 -15.58 -2.03
C PRO A 93 10.57 -15.28 -1.48
N VAL A 94 10.49 -14.36 -0.51
CA VAL A 94 9.21 -13.98 0.12
C VAL A 94 8.89 -12.54 -0.21
N PHE A 95 7.74 -12.32 -0.83
CA PHE A 95 7.21 -10.98 -1.09
C PHE A 95 6.10 -10.67 -0.11
N SER A 96 6.13 -9.47 0.44
CA SER A 96 5.12 -8.95 1.36
C SER A 96 4.75 -7.53 0.94
N TRP A 97 3.80 -6.93 1.66
CA TRP A 97 3.48 -5.54 1.42
C TRP A 97 3.08 -4.79 2.70
N ASN A 98 3.21 -3.48 2.64
CA ASN A 98 2.74 -2.54 3.64
C ASN A 98 1.63 -1.70 3.01
N ALA A 99 0.47 -1.67 3.65
CA ALA A 99 -0.71 -1.03 3.10
C ALA A 99 -0.84 0.43 3.57
N GLY A 100 -1.37 1.27 2.69
CA GLY A 100 -1.71 2.67 2.97
C GLY A 100 -0.54 3.64 2.85
N ASP A 101 -0.85 4.91 3.12
CA ASP A 101 0.09 6.04 3.02
C ASP A 101 1.11 6.01 4.16
N PHE A 102 0.69 5.50 5.31
CA PHE A 102 1.53 5.27 6.46
C PHE A 102 1.83 3.78 6.55
N GLY A 103 3.12 3.43 6.56
CA GLY A 103 3.51 2.06 6.82
C GLY A 103 3.55 1.75 8.30
N VAL A 104 3.67 0.46 8.59
CA VAL A 104 4.07 -0.07 9.89
C VAL A 104 5.48 -0.65 9.86
N ARG A 105 6.09 -0.81 11.04
CA ARG A 105 7.37 -1.47 11.24
C ARG A 105 7.32 -2.88 10.65
N VAL A 106 8.34 -3.23 9.87
CA VAL A 106 8.50 -4.58 9.31
C VAL A 106 9.73 -5.21 9.97
N PRO A 107 9.66 -6.47 10.44
CA PRO A 107 10.83 -7.17 10.94
C PRO A 107 11.94 -7.28 9.89
N GLU A 108 13.18 -7.15 10.31
CA GLU A 108 14.34 -7.33 9.44
C GLU A 108 14.54 -8.82 9.17
N LEU A 109 14.09 -9.26 7.99
CA LEU A 109 14.10 -10.65 7.58
C LEU A 109 14.87 -10.81 6.27
N GLU A 110 15.84 -11.71 6.25
CA GLU A 110 16.71 -11.93 5.11
C GLU A 110 15.95 -12.44 3.86
N GLY A 111 16.14 -11.78 2.72
CA GLY A 111 15.49 -12.17 1.47
C GLY A 111 13.98 -11.87 1.42
N LEU A 112 13.43 -11.18 2.42
CA LEU A 112 12.07 -10.62 2.37
C LEU A 112 12.09 -9.35 1.51
N ILE A 113 11.23 -9.29 0.49
CA ILE A 113 10.97 -8.06 -0.26
C ILE A 113 9.63 -7.46 0.21
N VAL A 114 9.63 -6.15 0.49
CA VAL A 114 8.44 -5.44 1.00
C VAL A 114 7.98 -4.41 -0.02
N HIS A 115 6.82 -4.64 -0.63
CA HIS A 115 6.19 -3.67 -1.52
C HIS A 115 5.45 -2.60 -0.73
N ARG A 116 5.58 -1.34 -1.17
CA ARG A 116 4.89 -0.20 -0.56
C ARG A 116 4.35 0.74 -1.62
N CYS A 117 3.15 1.27 -1.40
CA CYS A 117 2.61 2.37 -2.21
C CYS A 117 3.08 3.75 -1.73
N SER A 118 3.89 3.79 -0.67
CA SER A 118 4.24 5.01 0.06
C SER A 118 5.63 4.91 0.70
N GLY A 119 6.18 6.05 1.10
CA GLY A 119 7.44 6.18 1.82
C GLY A 119 8.56 6.83 1.01
N TYR A 120 9.58 7.33 1.72
CA TYR A 120 10.75 7.98 1.12
C TYR A 120 11.85 6.95 0.89
N ARG A 121 12.28 6.76 -0.36
CA ARG A 121 13.37 5.83 -0.72
C ARG A 121 14.62 6.01 0.15
N SER A 122 14.99 7.25 0.47
CA SER A 122 16.16 7.58 1.32
C SER A 122 16.03 7.14 2.78
N LYS A 123 14.82 6.78 3.25
CA LYS A 123 14.55 6.36 4.63
C LYS A 123 14.12 4.90 4.74
N LEU A 124 14.00 4.20 3.61
CA LEU A 124 13.52 2.82 3.59
C LEU A 124 14.68 1.84 3.51
N PRO A 125 14.56 0.66 4.16
CA PRO A 125 15.56 -0.39 4.03
C PRO A 125 15.73 -0.85 2.57
N PRO A 126 16.91 -1.37 2.18
CA PRO A 126 17.20 -1.77 0.80
C PRO A 126 16.28 -2.84 0.21
N ASN A 127 15.60 -3.62 1.05
CA ASN A 127 14.67 -4.66 0.63
C ASN A 127 13.23 -4.16 0.44
N HIS A 128 12.98 -2.87 0.65
CA HIS A 128 11.70 -2.24 0.32
C HIS A 128 11.68 -1.77 -1.13
N ARG A 129 10.51 -1.91 -1.77
CA ARG A 129 10.29 -1.56 -3.17
C ARG A 129 9.00 -0.75 -3.31
N GLY A 130 9.08 0.34 -4.07
CA GLY A 130 7.91 1.11 -4.45
C GLY A 130 7.05 0.30 -5.42
N MET A 131 5.74 0.32 -5.21
CA MET A 131 4.73 -0.31 -6.06
C MET A 131 3.64 0.74 -6.35
N PRO A 132 3.21 0.91 -7.61
CA PRO A 132 2.12 1.82 -7.93
C PRO A 132 0.80 1.32 -7.33
N VAL A 133 -0.14 2.24 -7.09
CA VAL A 133 -1.51 1.85 -6.77
C VAL A 133 -2.21 1.43 -8.05
N PHE A 134 -2.89 0.28 -8.01
CA PHE A 134 -3.69 -0.20 -9.14
C PHE A 134 -5.05 0.50 -9.14
N ILE A 135 -5.22 1.46 -10.05
CA ILE A 135 -6.48 2.19 -10.26
C ILE A 135 -6.95 2.00 -11.70
N ALA A 136 -8.27 2.03 -11.90
CA ALA A 136 -8.84 2.12 -13.23
C ALA A 136 -8.48 3.46 -13.86
N ASP A 137 -8.35 3.49 -15.19
CA ASP A 137 -8.08 4.72 -15.92
C ASP A 137 -9.18 5.77 -15.65
N PRO A 138 -8.84 6.91 -15.01
CA PRO A 138 -9.82 7.94 -14.71
C PRO A 138 -10.38 8.62 -15.97
N LEU A 139 -9.65 8.66 -17.08
CA LEU A 139 -10.15 9.25 -18.34
C LEU A 139 -11.32 8.43 -18.87
N LYS A 140 -11.12 7.12 -18.99
CA LYS A 140 -12.18 6.22 -19.45
C LYS A 140 -13.35 6.20 -18.47
N ARG A 141 -13.08 6.11 -17.17
CA ARG A 141 -14.11 5.97 -16.14
C ARG A 141 -14.99 7.20 -15.99
N TRP A 142 -14.42 8.40 -15.99
CA TRP A 142 -15.16 9.63 -15.66
C TRP A 142 -15.51 10.49 -16.85
N TYR A 143 -14.77 10.35 -17.96
CA TYR A 143 -14.96 11.17 -19.15
C TYR A 143 -15.36 10.35 -20.38
N GLY A 144 -15.29 9.02 -20.33
CA GLY A 144 -15.58 8.16 -21.48
C GLY A 144 -14.62 8.37 -22.63
N ARG A 145 -13.40 8.84 -22.35
CA ARG A 145 -12.36 9.14 -23.35
C ARG A 145 -11.13 8.30 -23.12
N GLU A 146 -10.43 7.98 -24.20
CA GLU A 146 -9.12 7.30 -24.15
C GLU A 146 -7.96 8.28 -24.31
N GLU A 147 -8.24 9.48 -24.84
CA GLU A 147 -7.24 10.52 -25.07
C GLU A 147 -7.29 11.61 -23.99
N VAL A 148 -6.10 12.10 -23.62
CA VAL A 148 -5.95 13.27 -22.76
C VAL A 148 -6.49 14.49 -23.51
N PHE A 149 -7.38 15.25 -22.86
CA PHE A 149 -7.91 16.49 -23.40
C PHE A 149 -7.56 17.66 -22.49
N LEU A 150 -7.40 18.83 -23.09
CA LEU A 150 -7.20 20.07 -22.34
C LEU A 150 -8.55 20.54 -21.82
N ARG A 151 -8.61 20.80 -20.51
CA ARG A 151 -9.76 21.47 -19.90
C ARG A 151 -9.71 22.95 -20.22
N GLU A 152 -10.85 23.53 -20.57
CA GLU A 152 -11.00 24.99 -20.59
C GLU A 152 -10.72 25.54 -19.20
N LYS A 153 -9.79 26.50 -19.13
CA LYS A 153 -9.39 27.17 -17.89
C LYS A 153 -10.08 28.53 -17.85
N GLY A 154 -10.65 28.89 -16.70
CA GLY A 154 -11.15 30.25 -16.48
C GLY A 154 -10.01 31.25 -16.33
N GLU A 155 -10.36 32.54 -16.35
CA GLU A 155 -9.41 33.66 -16.16
C GLU A 155 -8.65 33.56 -14.85
N LYS A 156 -9.32 33.12 -13.77
CA LYS A 156 -8.70 32.89 -12.46
C LYS A 156 -8.37 31.41 -12.27
N PRO A 157 -7.10 31.05 -11.99
CA PRO A 157 -6.74 29.67 -11.68
C PRO A 157 -7.38 29.22 -10.37
N VAL A 158 -7.93 28.00 -10.37
CA VAL A 158 -8.48 27.37 -9.17
C VAL A 158 -7.52 26.29 -8.71
N VAL A 159 -6.96 26.47 -7.50
CA VAL A 159 -6.04 25.52 -6.87
C VAL A 159 -6.74 24.86 -5.69
N GLY A 160 -6.90 23.54 -5.76
CA GLY A 160 -7.41 22.72 -4.67
C GLY A 160 -6.33 21.81 -4.11
N PHE A 161 -6.35 21.57 -2.80
CA PHE A 161 -5.48 20.60 -2.16
C PHE A 161 -6.28 19.40 -1.67
N CYS A 162 -5.65 18.23 -1.66
CA CYS A 162 -6.13 17.10 -0.87
C CYS A 162 -5.93 17.43 0.62
N GLY A 163 -6.97 17.99 1.24
CA GLY A 163 -7.00 18.41 2.64
C GLY A 163 -7.05 19.92 2.84
N GLN A 164 -7.11 20.34 4.11
CA GLN A 164 -7.24 21.74 4.50
C GLN A 164 -5.98 22.55 4.12
N ALA A 165 -6.19 23.72 3.52
CA ALA A 165 -5.14 24.61 3.05
C ALA A 165 -5.10 25.98 3.76
N LYS A 166 -5.96 26.18 4.76
CA LYS A 166 -5.95 27.36 5.63
C LYS A 166 -6.06 26.92 7.08
N GLY A 167 -5.17 27.40 7.94
CA GLY A 167 -5.13 27.01 9.35
C GLY A 167 -4.89 28.21 10.27
N THR A 168 -4.80 27.90 11.56
CA THR A 168 -4.47 28.85 12.62
C THR A 168 -3.22 28.37 13.36
N TRP A 169 -2.52 29.27 14.03
CA TRP A 169 -1.33 28.92 14.83
C TRP A 169 -1.56 27.76 15.81
N PRO A 170 -2.67 27.72 16.60
CA PRO A 170 -2.96 26.58 17.46
C PRO A 170 -3.09 25.26 16.69
N LYS A 171 -3.68 25.27 15.49
CA LYS A 171 -3.82 24.08 14.65
C LYS A 171 -2.46 23.56 14.20
N TYR A 172 -1.55 24.44 13.78
CA TYR A 172 -0.22 24.04 13.35
C TYR A 172 0.59 23.44 14.51
N ALA A 173 0.54 24.08 15.69
CA ALA A 173 1.19 23.57 16.88
C ALA A 173 0.65 22.18 17.26
N LEU A 174 -0.68 22.02 17.24
CA LEU A 174 -1.32 20.73 17.51
C LEU A 174 -0.89 19.64 16.53
N ASP A 175 -0.76 19.95 15.23
CA ASP A 175 -0.30 18.99 14.23
C ASP A 175 1.14 18.54 14.48
N VAL A 176 2.03 19.48 14.83
CA VAL A 176 3.42 19.17 15.19
C VAL A 176 3.48 18.31 16.46
N LEU A 177 2.72 18.66 17.50
CA LEU A 177 2.65 17.91 18.75
C LEU A 177 2.11 16.49 18.53
N ARG A 178 1.06 16.33 17.71
CA ARG A 178 0.51 15.01 17.35
C ARG A 178 1.53 14.15 16.62
N THR A 179 2.27 14.72 15.67
CA THR A 179 3.36 14.02 14.98
C THR A 179 4.47 13.64 15.96
N GLY A 180 4.84 14.55 16.87
CA GLY A 180 5.84 14.24 17.90
C GLY A 180 5.41 13.12 18.83
N TRP A 181 4.16 13.13 19.27
CA TRP A 181 3.59 12.05 20.08
C TRP A 181 3.59 10.72 19.33
N ARG A 182 3.18 10.71 18.05
CA ARG A 182 3.24 9.51 17.20
C ARG A 182 4.67 8.96 17.10
N ASN A 183 5.64 9.82 16.79
CA ASN A 183 7.04 9.42 16.64
C ASN A 183 7.62 8.89 17.96
N LEU A 184 7.30 9.55 19.08
CA LEU A 184 7.71 9.10 20.41
C LEU A 184 7.17 7.69 20.69
N ARG A 185 5.89 7.44 20.43
CA ARG A 185 5.30 6.10 20.60
C ARG A 185 6.00 5.04 19.75
N TYR A 186 6.42 5.38 18.53
CA TYR A 186 7.19 4.46 17.68
C TYR A 186 8.56 4.12 18.28
N HIS A 187 9.29 5.13 18.77
CA HIS A 187 10.62 4.94 19.36
C HIS A 187 10.55 4.24 20.74
N LEU A 188 9.46 4.41 21.48
CA LEU A 188 9.18 3.68 22.72
C LEU A 188 8.57 2.28 22.48
N HIS A 189 8.46 1.83 21.22
CA HIS A 189 7.83 0.56 20.83
C HIS A 189 6.35 0.40 21.27
N LEU A 190 5.68 1.51 21.58
CA LEU A 190 4.24 1.59 21.93
C LEU A 190 3.34 1.74 20.70
N SER A 191 3.91 1.86 19.51
CA SER A 191 3.22 1.83 18.23
C SER A 191 4.12 1.20 17.18
N GLN A 192 3.49 0.52 16.22
CA GLN A 192 4.15 -0.01 15.04
C GLN A 192 4.11 0.96 13.87
N ASP A 193 3.35 2.05 13.96
CA ASP A 193 3.19 2.99 12.85
C ASP A 193 4.48 3.77 12.57
N ASP A 194 4.88 3.85 11.30
CA ASP A 194 6.11 4.53 10.89
C ASP A 194 6.11 6.01 11.32
N PRO A 195 7.26 6.53 11.76
CA PRO A 195 7.39 7.93 12.15
C PRO A 195 7.19 8.86 10.95
N GLN A 196 6.73 10.08 11.23
CA GLN A 196 6.43 11.11 10.24
C GLN A 196 7.31 12.34 10.43
N SER A 197 7.52 13.10 9.36
CA SER A 197 8.26 14.35 9.43
C SER A 197 7.49 15.38 10.26
N TYR A 198 8.20 16.10 11.14
CA TYR A 198 7.64 17.17 11.98
C TYR A 198 7.28 18.39 11.13
N TYR A 199 6.15 18.32 10.44
CA TYR A 199 5.73 19.42 9.58
C TYR A 199 4.20 19.54 9.46
N PRO A 200 3.60 20.72 9.75
CA PRO A 200 2.17 20.93 9.60
C PRO A 200 1.80 21.12 8.12
N SER A 201 1.34 20.05 7.45
CA SER A 201 1.00 20.07 6.01
C SER A 201 0.05 21.22 5.62
N THR A 202 -0.88 21.59 6.49
CA THR A 202 -1.79 22.75 6.29
C THR A 202 -1.04 24.07 6.11
N LEU A 203 0.06 24.28 6.84
CA LEU A 203 0.86 25.51 6.73
C LEU A 203 1.61 25.58 5.39
N LEU A 204 2.11 24.45 4.87
CA LEU A 204 2.72 24.42 3.52
C LEU A 204 1.72 24.80 2.46
N ARG A 205 0.53 24.19 2.49
CA ARG A 205 -0.53 24.46 1.53
C ARG A 205 -0.96 25.91 1.60
N GLN A 206 -1.09 26.47 2.81
CA GLN A 206 -1.42 27.87 3.00
C GLN A 206 -0.36 28.79 2.39
N ARG A 207 0.92 28.57 2.73
CA ARG A 207 2.02 29.37 2.18
C ARG A 207 2.12 29.26 0.66
N ALA A 208 1.86 28.07 0.10
CA ALA A 208 1.82 27.88 -1.34
C ALA A 208 0.68 28.68 -1.98
N LEU A 209 -0.52 28.72 -1.37
CA LEU A 209 -1.61 29.57 -1.84
C LEU A 209 -1.29 31.05 -1.73
N GLU A 210 -0.77 31.50 -0.59
CA GLU A 210 -0.38 32.90 -0.37
C GLU A 210 0.71 33.36 -1.34
N ALA A 211 1.61 32.47 -1.76
CA ALA A 211 2.60 32.77 -2.80
C ALA A 211 1.93 32.92 -4.17
N LEU A 212 1.08 31.96 -4.56
CA LEU A 212 0.37 31.98 -5.84
C LEU A 212 -0.66 33.11 -5.98
N GLU A 213 -1.13 33.69 -4.87
CA GLU A 213 -2.06 34.83 -4.89
C GLU A 213 -1.34 36.18 -5.06
N ARG A 214 -0.02 36.23 -4.80
CA ARG A 214 0.80 37.45 -4.96
C ARG A 214 1.36 37.63 -6.36
N ASP A 215 1.48 36.54 -7.12
CA ASP A 215 1.90 36.52 -8.53
C ASP A 215 0.70 36.77 -9.46
#